data_AF-A0A2V6GJS2-F1
#
_entry.id   AF-A0A2V6GJS2-F1
#
_cell.length_a   1.000
_cell.length_b   1.000
_cell.length_c   1.000
_cell.angle_alpha   90.00
_cell.angle_beta   90.00
_cell.angle_gamma   90.00
#
_symmetry.space_group_name_H-M   'P 1'
#
loop_
_entity.id
_entity.type
_entity.pdbx_description
1 polymer ?
#
loop_
_entity_poly.entity_id
_entity_poly.type
_entity_poly.pdbx_seq_one_letter_code
_entity_poly.pdbx_strand_id
1 'polypeptide(L)'
;MVQTPTPEILGIVAGSGVYPRKLADSARKAGVKRIVAAAFSNKTDPTLGQHVDVIEWLRVGQLSRLLNFFREQQVHHAIMAGQIEPKNLFDLRPD
;
A
#
# COMPACT_ATOMS: atom_id res chain seq x y z
N MET A 1 12.48 21.07 -15.05
CA MET A 1 11.89 19.85 -14.48
C MET A 1 11.68 20.10 -13.01
N VAL A 2 10.44 20.12 -12.52
CA VAL A 2 10.16 20.26 -11.08
C VAL A 2 10.33 18.87 -10.47
N GLN A 3 11.36 18.66 -9.65
CA GLN A 3 11.46 17.44 -8.84
C GLN A 3 10.40 17.53 -7.74
N THR A 4 9.47 16.59 -7.72
CA THR A 4 8.56 16.43 -6.59
C THR A 4 9.40 16.01 -5.38
N PRO A 5 9.29 16.70 -4.22
CA PRO A 5 10.04 16.30 -3.04
C PRO A 5 9.66 14.88 -2.61
N THR A 6 10.65 14.11 -2.14
CA THR A 6 10.41 12.80 -1.54
C THR A 6 9.45 12.97 -0.35
N PRO A 7 8.32 12.24 -0.30
CA PRO A 7 7.39 12.36 0.81
C PRO A 7 8.01 11.82 2.10
N GLU A 8 7.70 12.44 3.24
CA GLU A 8 8.10 11.90 4.55
C GLU A 8 7.38 10.59 4.87
N ILE A 9 6.10 10.49 4.48
CA ILE A 9 5.25 9.31 4.64
C ILE A 9 4.72 8.88 3.26
N LEU A 10 4.96 7.62 2.89
CA LEU A 10 4.42 7.01 1.68
C LEU A 10 3.45 5.89 2.02
N GLY A 11 2.21 6.00 1.53
CA GLY A 11 1.23 4.92 1.53
C GLY A 11 1.39 4.00 0.32
N ILE A 12 1.37 2.69 0.54
CA ILE A 12 1.37 1.68 -0.51
C ILE A 12 0.05 0.92 -0.44
N VAL A 13 -0.76 0.99 -1.49
CA VAL A 13 -1.89 0.07 -1.69
C VAL A 13 -1.32 -1.16 -2.41
N ALA A 14 -1.12 -2.24 -1.65
CA ALA A 14 -0.32 -3.38 -2.08
C ALA A 14 -1.18 -4.50 -2.69
N GLY A 15 -1.12 -4.65 -4.01
CA GLY A 15 -1.65 -5.80 -4.75
C GLY A 15 -0.72 -7.01 -4.70
N SER A 16 -0.92 -7.96 -5.61
CA SER A 16 -0.10 -9.18 -5.70
C SER A 16 1.22 -8.96 -6.45
N GLY A 17 2.12 -9.95 -6.34
CA GLY A 17 3.41 -9.99 -7.02
C GLY A 17 4.51 -9.24 -6.28
N VAL A 18 5.64 -9.02 -6.97
CA VAL A 18 6.89 -8.52 -6.34
C VAL A 18 6.95 -7.00 -6.20
N TYR A 19 6.06 -6.27 -6.87
CA TYR A 19 6.11 -4.80 -6.95
C TYR A 19 5.93 -4.07 -5.62
N PRO A 20 4.99 -4.45 -4.73
CA PRO A 20 4.87 -3.80 -3.42
C PRO A 20 6.19 -3.78 -2.64
N ARG A 21 6.88 -4.93 -2.59
CA ARG A 21 8.17 -5.06 -1.89
C ARG A 21 9.26 -4.24 -2.56
N LYS A 22 9.40 -4.35 -3.89
CA LYS A 22 10.40 -3.59 -4.66
C LYS A 22 10.21 -2.08 -4.52
N LEU A 23 8.95 -1.64 -4.44
CA LEU A 23 8.61 -0.24 -4.23
C LEU A 23 8.99 0.20 -2.82
N ALA A 24 8.64 -0.56 -1.77
CA ALA A 24 9.01 -0.26 -0.40
C ALA A 24 10.55 -0.15 -0.23
N ASP A 25 11.30 -1.10 -0.80
CA ASP A 25 12.77 -1.07 -0.83
C ASP A 25 13.31 0.19 -1.51
N SER A 26 12.74 0.55 -2.65
CA SER A 26 13.15 1.74 -3.42
C SER A 26 12.79 3.04 -2.71
N ALA A 27 11.60 3.12 -2.10
CA ALA A 27 11.14 4.26 -1.34
C ALA A 27 12.04 4.52 -0.13
N ARG A 28 12.45 3.46 0.58
CA ARG A 28 13.41 3.57 1.68
C ARG A 28 14.74 4.14 1.19
N LYS A 29 15.28 3.61 0.09
CA LYS A 29 16.53 4.11 -0.53
C LYS A 29 16.42 5.56 -1.00
N ALA A 30 15.23 6.00 -1.42
CA ALA A 30 14.96 7.38 -1.83
C ALA A 30 14.80 8.36 -0.65
N GLY A 31 14.85 7.87 0.59
CA GLY A 31 14.79 8.72 1.80
C GLY A 31 13.40 8.85 2.41
N VAL A 32 12.42 8.03 2.01
CA VAL A 32 11.11 8.00 2.68
C VAL A 32 11.31 7.50 4.12
N LYS A 33 10.89 8.32 5.09
CA LYS A 33 11.07 8.06 6.51
C LYS A 33 10.08 7.03 7.04
N ARG A 34 8.83 7.08 6.56
CA ARG A 34 7.76 6.17 6.99
C ARG A 34 7.03 5.57 5.78
N ILE A 35 6.94 4.25 5.74
CA ILE A 35 6.28 3.47 4.71
C ILE A 35 5.10 2.73 5.36
N VAL A 36 3.90 3.02 4.88
CA VAL A 36 2.64 2.48 5.40
C VAL A 36 1.99 1.63 4.30
N ALA A 37 1.65 0.38 4.57
CA ALA A 37 1.04 -0.51 3.59
C ALA A 37 -0.40 -0.88 3.96
N ALA A 38 -1.32 -0.69 3.02
CA ALA A 38 -2.60 -1.38 3.01
C ALA A 38 -2.46 -2.63 2.13
N ALA A 39 -2.51 -3.81 2.74
CA ALA A 39 -2.31 -5.10 2.09
C ALA A 39 -3.63 -5.88 2.04
N PHE A 40 -3.80 -6.71 1.01
CA PHE A 40 -5.00 -7.53 0.84
C PHE A 40 -4.71 -8.99 1.19
N SER A 41 -5.49 -9.54 2.13
CA SER A 41 -5.40 -10.96 2.50
C SER A 41 -5.54 -11.85 1.26
N ASN A 42 -4.70 -12.90 1.18
CA ASN A 42 -4.64 -13.84 0.05
C ASN A 42 -4.21 -13.25 -1.31
N LYS A 43 -3.75 -11.99 -1.35
CA LYS A 43 -3.22 -11.35 -2.57
C LYS A 43 -1.80 -10.83 -2.36
N THR A 44 -1.59 -10.07 -1.30
CA THR A 44 -0.29 -9.49 -0.99
C THR A 44 0.62 -10.53 -0.34
N ASP A 45 1.88 -10.54 -0.75
CA ASP A 45 2.90 -11.37 -0.13
C ASP A 45 3.12 -10.94 1.35
N PRO A 46 2.96 -11.84 2.34
CA PRO A 46 3.18 -11.54 3.76
C PRO A 46 4.57 -11.00 4.08
N THR A 47 5.57 -11.33 3.28
CA THR A 47 6.94 -10.82 3.45
C THR A 47 7.03 -9.31 3.33
N LEU A 48 6.05 -8.63 2.69
CA LEU A 48 5.98 -7.16 2.64
C LEU A 48 6.06 -6.52 4.03
N GLY A 49 5.54 -7.17 5.06
CA GLY A 49 5.59 -6.66 6.45
C GLY A 49 7.01 -6.40 6.96
N GLN A 50 8.03 -7.03 6.37
CA GLN A 50 9.44 -6.82 6.72
C GLN A 50 10.04 -5.57 6.07
N HIS A 51 9.35 -4.95 5.11
CA HIS A 51 9.85 -3.84 4.29
C HIS A 51 9.15 -2.51 4.59
N VAL A 52 8.16 -2.51 5.49
CA VAL A 52 7.30 -1.37 5.80
C VAL A 52 7.24 -1.15 7.30
N ASP A 53 6.93 0.07 7.74
CA ASP A 53 6.87 0.41 9.16
C ASP A 53 5.53 0.02 9.79
N VAL A 54 4.44 0.14 9.02
CA VAL A 54 3.08 -0.21 9.44
C VAL A 54 2.37 -0.91 8.30
N ILE A 55 1.66 -2.00 8.61
CA ILE A 55 0.86 -2.75 7.65
C ILE A 55 -0.52 -3.04 8.21
N GLU A 56 -1.55 -2.79 7.41
CA GLU A 56 -2.94 -3.18 7.70
C GLU A 56 -3.39 -4.23 6.68
N TRP A 57 -4.00 -5.31 7.19
CA TRP A 57 -4.53 -6.39 6.36
C TRP A 57 -6.03 -6.22 6.14
N LEU A 58 -6.40 -6.02 4.87
CA LEU A 58 -7.74 -5.73 4.40
C LEU A 58 -8.30 -6.89 3.56
N ARG A 59 -9.63 -6.92 3.44
CA ARG A 59 -10.32 -7.68 2.39
C ARG A 59 -10.60 -6.76 1.19
N VAL A 60 -10.70 -7.35 0.01
CA VAL A 60 -11.08 -6.58 -1.19
C VAL A 60 -12.51 -6.04 -1.00
N GLY A 61 -12.71 -4.74 -1.29
CA GLY A 61 -13.99 -4.05 -1.12
C GLY A 61 -14.07 -3.14 0.10
N GLN A 62 -13.13 -3.24 1.06
CA GLN A 62 -13.11 -2.43 2.28
C GLN A 62 -12.44 -1.06 2.05
N LEU A 63 -13.04 -0.23 1.20
CA LEU A 63 -12.46 1.07 0.82
C LEU A 63 -12.51 2.06 2.00
N SER A 64 -13.59 2.09 2.77
CA SER A 64 -13.72 3.01 3.90
C SER A 64 -12.68 2.69 4.97
N ARG A 65 -12.45 1.39 5.24
CA ARG A 65 -11.38 0.93 6.12
C ARG A 65 -9.98 1.35 5.64
N LEU A 66 -9.68 1.21 4.34
CA LEU A 66 -8.41 1.68 3.75
C LEU A 66 -8.22 3.18 4.00
N LEU A 67 -9.24 3.98 3.70
CA LEU A 67 -9.20 5.43 3.85
C LEU A 67 -9.03 5.85 5.32
N ASN A 68 -9.72 5.19 6.25
CA ASN A 68 -9.60 5.44 7.68
C ASN A 68 -8.18 5.10 8.16
N PHE A 69 -7.65 3.93 7.80
CA PHE A 69 -6.29 3.53 8.13
C PHE A 69 -5.26 4.54 7.61
N PHE A 70 -5.35 4.96 6.34
CA PHE A 70 -4.43 5.96 5.79
C PHE A 70 -4.55 7.32 6.49
N ARG A 71 -5.75 7.73 6.89
CA ARG A 71 -5.97 8.96 7.67
C ARG A 71 -5.33 8.89 9.05
N GLU A 72 -5.52 7.79 9.77
CA GLU A 72 -4.91 7.54 11.08
C GLU A 72 -3.39 7.53 11.03
N GLN A 73 -2.82 7.02 9.93
CA GLN A 73 -1.38 6.99 9.69
C GLN A 73 -0.84 8.29 9.05
N GLN A 74 -1.68 9.31 8.86
CA GLN A 74 -1.32 10.61 8.26
C GLN A 74 -0.70 10.48 6.86
N VAL A 75 -1.17 9.53 6.06
CA VAL A 75 -0.73 9.32 4.68
C VAL A 75 -1.34 10.39 3.77
N HIS A 76 -0.49 11.25 3.20
CA HIS A 76 -0.89 12.27 2.23
C HIS A 76 -0.42 11.97 0.79
N HIS A 77 0.53 11.05 0.64
CA HIS A 77 1.03 10.58 -0.65
C HIS A 77 0.90 9.06 -0.69
N ALA A 78 0.18 8.55 -1.68
CA ALA A 78 -0.03 7.12 -1.84
C ALA A 78 0.21 6.66 -3.26
N ILE A 79 0.59 5.41 -3.41
CA ILE A 79 0.81 4.75 -4.69
C ILE A 79 0.24 3.33 -4.64
N MET A 80 -0.32 2.88 -5.76
CA MET A 80 -0.78 1.51 -5.94
C MET A 80 0.34 0.69 -6.58
N ALA A 81 0.67 -0.46 -6.00
CA ALA A 81 1.75 -1.32 -6.50
C ALA A 81 1.31 -2.77 -6.53
N GLY A 82 1.61 -3.48 -7.63
CA GLY A 82 1.19 -4.86 -7.84
C GLY A 82 -0.16 -4.97 -8.55
N GLN A 83 -0.60 -6.21 -8.77
CA GLN A 83 -1.80 -6.49 -9.55
C GLN A 83 -3.05 -6.58 -8.67
N ILE A 84 -4.17 -6.11 -9.22
CA ILE A 84 -5.52 -6.37 -8.73
C ILE A 84 -6.25 -7.08 -9.87
N GLU A 85 -6.64 -8.35 -9.67
CA GLU A 85 -7.33 -9.08 -10.74
C GLU A 85 -8.74 -8.50 -10.95
N PRO A 86 -9.17 -8.22 -12.20
CA PRO A 86 -10.47 -7.62 -12.49
C PRO A 86 -11.67 -8.41 -11.97
N LYS A 87 -11.57 -9.75 -11.90
CA LYS A 87 -12.62 -10.62 -11.32
C LYS A 87 -13.00 -10.23 -9.89
N ASN A 88 -12.05 -9.71 -9.11
CA ASN A 88 -12.30 -9.31 -7.74
C ASN A 88 -13.18 -8.05 -7.66
N LEU A 89 -13.29 -7.25 -8.72
CA LEU A 89 -14.20 -6.10 -8.79
C LEU A 89 -15.67 -6.55 -8.79
N PHE A 90 -15.94 -7.77 -9.27
CA PHE A 90 -17.28 -8.35 -9.34
C PHE A 90 -17.60 -9.28 -8.15
N ASP A 91 -16.60 -9.62 -7.33
CA ASP A 91 -16.72 -10.42 -6.10
C ASP A 91 -16.33 -9.59 -4.85
N LEU A 92 -16.61 -8.28 -4.90
CA LEU A 92 -16.33 -7.38 -3.79
C LEU A 92 -17.30 -7.62 -2.65
N ARG A 93 -16.80 -7.44 -1.42
CA ARG A 93 -17.63 -7.29 -0.22
C ARG A 93 -17.46 -5.85 0.26
N PRO A 94 -18.37 -4.94 -0.14
CA PRO A 94 -18.36 -3.56 0.34
C PRO A 94 -18.44 -3.54 1.87
N ASP A 95 -17.78 -2.55 2.47
CA ASP A 95 -17.97 -2.20 3.88
C ASP A 95 -19.18 -1.29 4.10
#